data_AF-A0A3C2C5T3-F1
#
_entry.id   AF-A0A3C2C5T3-F1
#
_cell.length_a   1.000
_cell.length_b   1.000
_cell.length_c   1.000
_cell.angle_alpha   90.00
_cell.angle_beta   90.00
_cell.angle_gamma   90.00
#
_symmetry.space_group_name_H-M   'P 1'
#
loop_
_entity.id
_entity.type
_entity.pdbx_description
1 polymer ?
#
loop_
_entity_poly.entity_id
_entity_poly.type
_entity_poly.pdbx_seq_one_letter_code
_entity_poly.pdbx_strand_id
1 'polypeptide(L)' 'TYEGLPVANGGDAQLAYFNMLSGKLTKAEMDQTAKDLKVYCGQDTLAMVKILEHLSGIV' A
#
# COMPACT_ATOMS: atom_id res chain seq x y z
N THR A 1 -1.21 -6.54 9.84
CA THR A 1 0.21 -6.84 9.51
C THR A 1 0.33 -6.85 7.99
N TYR A 2 1.53 -6.88 7.41
CA TYR A 2 1.69 -7.00 5.94
C TYR A 2 1.59 -8.46 5.45
N GLU A 3 1.50 -9.42 6.37
CA GLU A 3 1.40 -10.84 6.04
C GLU A 3 0.15 -11.14 5.21
N GLY A 4 0.34 -11.92 4.14
CA GLY A 4 -0.74 -12.30 3.23
C GLY A 4 -1.16 -11.22 2.24
N LEU A 5 -0.54 -10.03 2.24
CA LEU A 5 -0.80 -9.01 1.22
C LEU A 5 -0.07 -9.35 -0.09
N PRO A 6 -0.70 -9.10 -1.25
CA PRO A 6 -0.03 -9.22 -2.55
C PRO A 6 1.18 -8.27 -2.69
N VAL A 7 1.12 -7.12 -2.02
CA VAL A 7 2.24 -6.17 -1.86
C VAL A 7 2.55 -6.10 -0.36
N ALA A 8 3.71 -6.63 0.04
CA ALA A 8 4.04 -6.82 1.45
C ALA A 8 5.27 -6.02 1.92
N ASN A 9 5.96 -5.31 1.03
CA ASN A 9 7.10 -4.45 1.35
C ASN A 9 7.26 -3.30 0.36
N GLY A 10 8.11 -2.34 0.71
CA GLY A 10 8.31 -1.12 -0.08
C GLY A 10 9.01 -1.33 -1.42
N GLY A 11 9.78 -2.41 -1.60
CA GLY A 11 10.39 -2.75 -2.88
C GLY A 11 9.34 -3.24 -3.88
N ASP A 12 8.48 -4.17 -3.43
CA ASP A 12 7.38 -4.69 -4.23
C ASP A 12 6.38 -3.58 -4.59
N ALA A 13 6.10 -2.67 -3.65
CA ALA A 13 5.22 -1.52 -3.89
C ALA A 13 5.77 -0.61 -5.01
N GLN A 14 7.08 -0.32 -4.99
CA GLN A 14 7.72 0.48 -6.04
C GLN A 14 7.67 -0.22 -7.41
N LEU A 15 7.96 -1.52 -7.45
CA LEU A 15 7.90 -2.30 -8.69
C LEU A 15 6.48 -2.36 -9.25
N ALA A 16 5.48 -2.61 -8.40
CA ALA A 16 4.07 -2.63 -8.77
C ALA A 16 3.62 -1.28 -9.35
N TYR A 17 4.00 -0.18 -8.70
CA TYR A 17 3.70 1.17 -9.21
C TYR A 17 4.40 1.46 -10.54
N PHE A 18 5.69 1.10 -10.67
CA PHE A 18 6.41 1.23 -11.94
C PHE A 18 5.74 0.45 -13.07
N ASN A 19 5.27 -0.78 -12.80
CA ASN A 19 4.57 -1.59 -13.79
C ASN A 19 3.27 -0.94 -14.25
N MET A 20 2.52 -0.27 -13.36
CA MET A 20 1.34 0.52 -13.77
C MET A 20 1.68 1.65 -14.75
N LEU A 21 2.84 2.30 -14.59
CA LEU A 21 3.31 3.37 -15.48
C LEU A 21 3.88 2.85 -16.81
N SER A 22 4.28 1.58 -16.86
CA SER A 22 4.96 1.00 -18.03
C SER A 22 4.06 0.78 -19.26
N GLY A 23 2.74 0.90 -19.12
CA GLY A 23 1.76 0.62 -20.17
C GLY A 23 1.59 -0.87 -20.50
N LYS A 24 2.22 -1.78 -19.75
CA LYS A 24 2.20 -3.23 -19.99
C LYS A 24 1.02 -3.95 -19.35
N LEU A 25 0.33 -3.33 -18.40
CA LEU A 25 -0.80 -3.92 -17.68
C LEU A 25 -2.10 -3.71 -18.46
N THR A 26 -2.93 -4.74 -18.49
CA THR A 26 -4.34 -4.61 -18.85
C THR A 26 -5.08 -3.72 -17.85
N LYS A 27 -6.27 -3.23 -18.22
CA LYS A 27 -7.09 -2.43 -17.31
C LYS A 27 -7.43 -3.16 -16.01
N ALA A 28 -7.72 -4.47 -16.10
CA ALA A 28 -8.05 -5.29 -14.95
C ALA A 28 -6.85 -5.44 -13.99
N GLU A 29 -5.65 -5.68 -14.52
CA GLU A 29 -4.42 -5.77 -13.73
C GLU A 29 -4.06 -4.42 -13.09
N MET A 30 -4.26 -3.32 -13.81
CA MET A 30 -4.06 -1.97 -13.28
C MET A 30 -5.00 -1.68 -12.11
N ASP A 31 -6.29 -2.04 -12.24
CA ASP A 31 -7.29 -1.84 -11.18
C ASP A 31 -7.00 -2.69 -9.95
N GLN A 32 -6.54 -3.92 -10.15
CA GLN A 32 -6.17 -4.79 -9.03
C GLN A 32 -4.90 -4.28 -8.34
N THR A 33 -3.86 -3.94 -9.10
CA THR A 33 -2.62 -3.36 -8.57
C THR A 33 -2.90 -2.09 -7.76
N ALA A 34 -3.79 -1.22 -8.24
CA ALA A 34 -4.20 -0.01 -7.52
C ALA A 34 -4.91 -0.31 -6.20
N LYS A 35 -5.72 -1.37 -6.12
CA LYS A 35 -6.37 -1.80 -4.87
C LYS A 35 -5.34 -2.34 -3.88
N ASP A 36 -4.45 -3.20 -4.35
CA ASP A 36 -3.43 -3.85 -3.50
C ASP A 36 -2.46 -2.80 -2.92
N LEU A 37 -2.03 -1.84 -3.75
CA LEU A 37 -1.22 -0.70 -3.30
C LEU A 37 -1.95 0.17 -2.28
N LYS A 38 -3.26 0.41 -2.44
CA LYS A 38 -4.04 1.19 -1.45
C LYS A 38 -4.14 0.47 -0.11
N VAL A 39 -4.29 -0.85 -0.11
CA VAL A 39 -4.30 -1.64 1.13
C VAL A 39 -2.94 -1.55 1.83
N TYR A 40 -1.85 -1.76 1.10
CA TYR A 40 -0.49 -1.66 1.62
C TYR A 40 -0.19 -0.24 2.17
N CYS A 41 -0.36 0.81 1.36
CA CYS A 41 -0.07 2.19 1.78
C CYS A 41 -1.02 2.68 2.90
N GLY A 42 -2.24 2.15 2.94
CA GLY A 42 -3.19 2.41 4.02
C GLY A 42 -2.70 1.88 5.36
N GLN A 43 -2.02 0.74 5.38
CA GLN A 43 -1.42 0.16 6.58
C GLN A 43 -0.33 1.08 7.16
N ASP A 44 0.54 1.64 6.30
CA ASP A 44 1.57 2.61 6.70
C ASP A 44 0.94 3.86 7.33
N THR A 45 -0.09 4.40 6.68
CA THR A 45 -0.80 5.58 7.17
C THR A 45 -1.48 5.31 8.51
N LEU A 46 -2.16 4.17 8.64
CA LEU A 46 -2.81 3.76 9.88
C LEU A 46 -1.80 3.60 11.02
N ALA A 47 -0.62 3.03 10.75
CA ALA A 47 0.44 2.93 11.75
C ALA A 47 0.86 4.31 12.26
N MET A 48 1.03 5.29 11.36
CA MET A 48 1.37 6.66 11.75
C MET A 48 0.28 7.32 12.60
N VAL A 49 -0.99 7.14 12.25
CA VAL A 49 -2.12 7.63 13.06
C VAL A 49 -2.11 7.00 14.46
N LYS A 50 -1.93 5.69 14.57
CA LYS A 50 -1.89 4.98 15.86
C LYS A 50 -0.73 5.44 16.74
N ILE A 51 0.44 5.70 16.14
CA ILE A 51 1.58 6.27 16.85
C ILE A 51 1.25 7.68 17.34
N LEU A 52 0.65 8.52 16.49
CA LEU A 52 0.26 9.88 16.87
C LEU A 52 -0.77 9.88 18.00
N GLU A 53 -1.82 9.05 17.93
CA GLU A 53 -2.82 8.88 19.00
C GLU A 53 -2.13 8.55 20.34
N HIS A 54 -1.18 7.60 20.31
CA HIS A 54 -0.43 7.21 21.50
C HIS A 54 0.43 8.34 22.07
N LEU A 55 1.14 9.09 21.23
CA LEU A 55 2.05 10.16 21.65
C LEU A 55 1.32 11.44 22.09
N SER A 56 0.19 11.75 21.46
CA SER A 56 -0.56 12.99 21.71
C SER A 56 -1.57 12.87 22.85
N GLY A 57 -1.87 11.65 23.32
CA GLY A 57 -2.93 11.40 24.29
C GLY A 57 -4.33 11.69 23.74
N ILE A 58 -4.46 11.80 22.41
CA ILE A 58 -5.76 11.88 21.73
C ILE A 58 -6.35 10.47 21.73
N VAL A 59 -7.10 10.16 22.80
CA VAL A 59 -7.95 8.96 22.92
C VAL A 59 -9.23 9.34 23.64
#